data_AF-A0A6J7JEU8-F1
#
_entry.id   AF-A0A6J7JEU8-F1
#
_cell.length_a   1.000
_cell.length_b   1.000
_cell.length_c   1.000
_cell.angle_alpha   90.00
_cell.angle_beta   90.00
_cell.angle_gamma   90.00
#
_symmetry.space_group_name_H-M   'P 1'
#
loop_
_entity.id
_entity.type
_entity.pdbx_description
1 polymer ?
#
loop_
_entity_poly.entity_id
_entity_poly.type
_entity_poly.pdbx_seq_one_letter_code
_entity_poly.pdbx_strand_id
1 'polypeptide(L)' 'MWAGRTSEVAQSIVQGLYPALLVDAATVERTERFLDENPSLSFGARRLVAEGADGVSRALRARLADED' A
#
# COMPACT_ATOMS: atom_id res chain seq x y z
N MET A 1 -21.75 -5.60 -5.03
CA MET A 1 -21.25 -5.13 -3.71
C MET A 1 -20.21 -4.00 -3.78
N TRP A 2 -19.73 -3.57 -4.96
CA TRP A 2 -18.71 -2.48 -5.08
C TRP A 2 -19.26 -1.12 -5.56
N ALA A 3 -20.48 -1.07 -6.12
CA ALA A 3 -21.05 0.15 -6.70
C ALA A 3 -21.59 1.18 -5.67
N GLY A 4 -21.55 0.88 -4.37
CA GLY A 4 -22.26 1.66 -3.34
C GLY A 4 -21.41 2.21 -2.20
N ARG A 5 -20.08 2.10 -2.24
CA ARG A 5 -19.20 2.65 -1.18
C ARG A 5 -18.45 3.87 -1.72
N THR A 6 -18.76 5.04 -1.17
CA THR A 6 -18.18 6.34 -1.50
C THR A 6 -16.67 6.36 -1.26
N SER A 7 -15.96 7.26 -1.94
CA SER A 7 -14.49 7.46 -1.86
C SER A 7 -13.92 7.49 -0.44
N GLU A 8 -14.71 7.90 0.56
CA GLU A 8 -14.35 7.89 1.98
C GLU A 8 -14.08 6.49 2.54
N VAL A 9 -14.85 5.47 2.15
CA VAL A 9 -14.64 4.10 2.63
C VAL A 9 -13.31 3.55 2.09
N ALA A 10 -12.94 3.91 0.86
CA ALA A 10 -11.65 3.53 0.28
C ALA A 10 -10.48 4.23 1.00
N GLN A 11 -10.63 5.49 1.38
CA GLN A 11 -9.62 6.24 2.14
C GLN A 11 -9.41 5.66 3.54
N SER A 12 -10.48 5.36 4.29
CA SER A 12 -10.39 4.79 5.64
C SER A 12 -9.81 3.36 5.64
N ILE A 13 -10.13 2.55 4.63
CA ILE A 13 -9.59 1.19 4.49
C ILE A 13 -8.09 1.22 4.19
N VAL A 14 -7.65 2.07 3.24
CA VAL A 14 -6.24 2.12 2.85
C VAL A 14 -5.35 2.64 3.98
N GLN A 15 -5.75 3.71 4.66
CA GLN A 15 -4.96 4.23 5.78
C GLN A 15 -4.95 3.29 7.00
N GLY A 16 -6.06 2.57 7.25
CA GLY A 16 -6.18 1.71 8.42
C GLY A 16 -5.59 0.29 8.26
N LEU A 17 -5.45 -0.23 7.04
CA LEU A 17 -5.04 -1.61 6.79
C LEU A 17 -3.70 -1.76 6.08
N TYR A 18 -3.04 -0.67 5.67
CA TYR A 18 -1.74 -0.78 5.04
C TYR A 18 -0.70 -1.29 6.06
N PRO A 19 0.01 -2.39 5.79
CA PRO A 19 0.91 -3.02 6.75
C PRO A 19 2.26 -2.28 6.87
N ALA A 20 2.23 -0.99 7.22
CA ALA A 20 3.42 -0.12 7.27
C ALA A 20 4.51 -0.60 8.24
N LEU A 21 4.16 -1.40 9.25
CA LEU A 21 5.10 -1.97 10.22
C LEU A 21 5.75 -3.29 9.74
N LEU A 22 5.19 -3.94 8.71
CA LEU A 22 5.79 -5.11 8.08
C LEU A 22 6.80 -4.65 7.02
N VAL A 23 8.00 -4.31 7.50
CA VAL A 23 9.10 -3.86 6.64
C VAL A 23 9.82 -5.07 6.04
N ASP A 24 9.22 -5.64 4.98
CA ASP A 24 9.81 -6.71 4.17
C ASP A 24 9.51 -6.52 2.66
N ALA A 25 10.34 -7.13 1.81
CA ALA A 25 10.19 -7.02 0.35
C ALA A 25 8.87 -7.65 -0.17
N ALA A 26 8.39 -8.71 0.50
CA ALA A 26 7.16 -9.40 0.12
C ALA A 26 5.92 -8.52 0.32
N THR A 27 5.96 -7.52 1.21
CA THR A 27 4.89 -6.55 1.45
C THR A 27 4.78 -5.55 0.30
N VAL A 28 5.92 -5.12 -0.26
CA VAL A 28 5.95 -4.28 -1.47
C VAL A 28 5.38 -5.06 -2.66
N GLU A 29 5.86 -6.27 -2.90
CA GLU A 29 5.40 -7.13 -4.01
C GLU A 29 3.89 -7.43 -3.94
N ARG A 30 3.37 -7.73 -2.73
CA ARG A 30 1.92 -7.92 -2.53
C ARG A 30 1.14 -6.65 -2.82
N THR A 31 1.69 -5.49 -2.50
CA THR A 31 1.05 -4.20 -2.78
C THR A 31 0.97 -3.95 -4.28
N GLU A 32 2.07 -4.17 -5.00
CA GLU A 32 2.11 -4.03 -6.46
C GLU A 32 1.11 -4.97 -7.14
N ARG A 33 1.13 -6.27 -6.78
CA ARG A 33 0.16 -7.25 -7.29
C ARG A 33 -1.29 -6.85 -7.01
N PHE A 34 -1.59 -6.38 -5.79
CA PHE A 34 -2.92 -5.90 -5.45
C PHE A 34 -3.35 -4.73 -6.36
N LEU A 35 -2.46 -3.79 -6.64
CA LEU A 35 -2.75 -2.66 -7.53
C LEU A 35 -3.00 -3.10 -8.97
N ASP A 36 -2.28 -4.11 -9.46
CA ASP A 36 -2.46 -4.67 -10.81
C ASP A 36 -3.76 -5.46 -10.94
N GLU A 37 -4.12 -6.25 -9.93
CA GLU A 37 -5.36 -7.04 -9.88
C GLU A 37 -6.61 -6.17 -9.72
N ASN A 38 -6.47 -4.90 -9.31
CA ASN A 38 -7.58 -3.99 -9.03
C ASN A 38 -7.55 -2.70 -9.88
N PRO A 39 -7.67 -2.80 -11.23
CA PRO A 39 -7.61 -1.64 -12.12
C PRO A 39 -8.76 -0.64 -11.90
N SER A 40 -9.88 -1.09 -11.35
CA SER A 40 -11.05 -0.24 -11.06
C SER A 40 -10.94 0.58 -9.77
N LEU A 41 -9.83 0.47 -9.03
CA LEU A 41 -9.59 1.34 -7.87
C LEU A 41 -9.60 2.80 -8.29
N SER A 42 -10.21 3.66 -7.46
CA SER A 42 -10.14 5.10 -7.68
C SER A 42 -8.69 5.58 -7.64
N PHE A 43 -8.39 6.63 -8.40
CA PHE A 43 -7.05 7.22 -8.45
C PHE A 43 -6.52 7.57 -7.05
N GLY A 44 -7.37 8.14 -6.19
CA GLY A 44 -7.01 8.49 -4.81
C GLY A 44 -6.63 7.28 -3.96
N ALA A 45 -7.39 6.18 -4.05
CA ALA A 45 -7.10 4.95 -3.32
C ALA A 45 -5.79 4.30 -3.81
N ARG A 46 -5.61 4.23 -5.14
CA ARG A 46 -4.37 3.72 -5.75
C ARG A 46 -3.14 4.50 -5.28
N ARG A 47 -3.23 5.84 -5.27
CA ARG A 47 -2.15 6.71 -4.80
C ARG A 47 -1.77 6.43 -3.35
N LEU A 48 -2.77 6.36 -2.45
CA LEU A 48 -2.52 6.13 -1.02
C LEU A 48 -1.86 4.76 -0.75
N VAL A 49 -2.27 3.72 -1.48
CA VAL A 49 -1.66 2.39 -1.37
C VAL A 49 -0.21 2.39 -1.85
N ALA A 50 0.06 3.05 -2.99
CA ALA A 50 1.42 3.18 -3.54
C ALA A 50 2.36 3.96 -2.59
N GLU A 51 1.87 5.08 -2.03
CA GLU A 51 2.63 5.88 -1.05
C GLU A 51 2.99 5.06 0.22
N GLY A 52 2.11 4.15 0.64
CA GLY A 52 2.40 3.19 1.71
C GLY A 52 3.58 2.28 1.36
N ALA A 53 3.60 1.71 0.15
CA ALA A 53 4.68 0.85 -0.34
C ALA A 53 6.02 1.59 -0.46
N ASP A 54 5.98 2.87 -0.86
CA ASP A 54 7.17 3.71 -0.87
C ASP A 54 7.74 3.92 0.54
N GLY A 55 6.88 4.04 1.55
CA GLY A 55 7.28 4.09 2.96
C GLY A 55 8.00 2.82 3.40
N VAL A 56 7.41 1.65 3.13
CA VAL A 56 7.98 0.33 3.45
C VAL A 56 9.31 0.12 2.72
N SER A 57 9.38 0.44 1.43
CA SER A 57 10.59 0.31 0.62
C SER A 57 11.74 1.17 1.16
N ARG A 58 11.45 2.40 1.60
CA ARG A 58 12.47 3.26 2.22
C ARG A 58 12.94 2.69 3.56
N ALA A 59 12.03 2.21 4.41
CA ALA A 59 12.39 1.59 5.68
C ALA A 59 13.24 0.32 5.50
N LEU A 60 12.97 -0.48 4.46
CA LEU A 60 13.76 -1.66 4.14
C LEU A 60 15.19 -1.30 3.74
N ARG A 61 15.37 -0.27 2.88
CA ARG A 61 16.70 0.24 2.51
C ARG A 61 17.48 0.75 3.71
N ALA A 62 16.80 1.44 4.65
CA ALA A 62 17.44 1.91 5.88
C ALA A 62 17.90 0.74 6.75
N ARG A 63 17.06 -0.29 6.97
CA ARG A 63 17.43 -1.48 7.74
C ARG A 63 18.65 -2.21 7.15
N LEU A 64 18.67 -2.41 5.83
CA LEU A 64 19.80 -3.07 5.17
C LEU A 64 21.10 -2.28 5.31
N ALA A 65 21.04 -0.96 5.32
CA ALA A 65 22.21 -0.10 5.51
C ALA A 65 22.69 -0.05 6.98
N ASP A 66 21.78 -0.23 7.96
CA ASP A 66 22.12 -0.31 9.38
C ASP A 66 22.73 -1.67 9.78
N GLU A 67 22.49 -2.72 8.97
CA GLU A 67 23.03 -4.07 9.18
C GLU A 67 24.47 -4.27 8.63
N ASP A 68 25.03 -3.27 7.94
CA ASP A 68 26.42 -3.20 7.43
C ASP A 68 27.41 -2.59 8.44
#